data_AF-A0AAN7EEX1-F1
#
_entry.id   AF-A0AAN7EEX1-F1
#
_cell.length_a   1.000
_cell.length_b   1.000
_cell.length_c   1.000
_cell.angle_alpha   90.00
_cell.angle_beta   90.00
_cell.angle_gamma   90.00
#
_symmetry.space_group_name_H-M   'P 1'
#
loop_
_entity.id
_entity.type
_entity.pdbx_description
1 polymer ?
#
loop_
_entity_poly.entity_id
_entity_poly.type
_entity_poly.pdbx_seq_one_letter_code
_entity_poly.pdbx_strand_id
1 'polypeptide(L)'
;MAWLSKSMKMGKSSSTASLLKSLLCRPPRSSYSTAKRSSNSSFKETHDVVAEAEEEVEAASSGISRPLSEILKELNKRVPDSLVKVLRSENDFSIKYVPWHVMNRILNLHAPEWSGEVRSITYSGDAKSVSVVYRVTLYGTDAEIYRESTGTASVDDTSYGDPVQKAEAMAFRRACARFGLGLHLYHEDMS
;
A
#
# COMPACT_ATOMS: atom_id res chain seq x y z
N MET A 1 37.37 -22.84 -55.29
CA MET A 1 36.03 -23.27 -55.77
C MET A 1 35.07 -23.10 -54.59
N ALA A 2 34.57 -21.89 -54.31
CA ALA A 2 33.42 -21.21 -54.91
C ALA A 2 32.08 -21.95 -54.66
N TRP A 3 31.11 -21.14 -54.17
CA TRP A 3 29.66 -21.39 -53.99
C TRP A 3 29.23 -22.01 -52.63
N LEU A 4 28.17 -21.57 -51.93
CA LEU A 4 27.02 -20.74 -52.32
C LEU A 4 26.37 -20.10 -51.06
N SER A 5 26.14 -18.78 -51.11
CA SER A 5 25.38 -17.98 -50.15
C SER A 5 23.86 -18.21 -50.31
N LYS A 6 23.10 -18.27 -49.21
CA LYS A 6 21.65 -18.07 -49.23
C LYS A 6 21.22 -17.00 -48.23
N SER A 7 20.98 -15.83 -48.81
CA SER A 7 20.27 -14.67 -48.29
C SER A 7 18.81 -15.02 -47.97
N MET A 8 18.35 -14.70 -46.75
CA MET A 8 16.93 -14.67 -46.40
C MET A 8 16.43 -13.22 -46.48
N LYS A 9 15.36 -13.04 -47.27
CA LYS A 9 14.74 -11.76 -47.61
C LYS A 9 13.86 -11.26 -46.46
N MET A 10 14.03 -9.99 -46.08
CA MET A 10 13.05 -9.25 -45.30
C MET A 10 11.79 -8.96 -46.14
N GLY A 11 10.64 -9.38 -45.62
CA GLY A 11 9.31 -9.05 -46.14
C GLY A 11 8.76 -7.78 -45.50
N LYS A 12 8.09 -6.99 -46.33
CA LYS A 12 7.72 -5.58 -46.14
C LYS A 12 6.54 -5.39 -45.18
N SER A 13 6.59 -4.23 -44.53
CA SER A 13 5.50 -3.54 -43.86
C SER A 13 4.36 -3.19 -44.83
N SER A 14 3.12 -3.36 -44.36
CA SER A 14 1.95 -2.69 -44.93
C SER A 14 0.95 -2.35 -43.83
N SER A 15 0.96 -1.09 -43.43
CA SER A 15 -0.11 -0.44 -42.67
C SER A 15 -1.36 -0.32 -43.55
N THR A 16 -2.55 -0.59 -43.00
CA THR A 16 -3.79 0.20 -43.15
C THR A 16 -5.00 -0.60 -42.65
N ALA A 17 -5.67 -0.09 -41.62
CA ALA A 17 -7.12 -0.11 -41.46
C ALA A 17 -7.49 0.68 -40.20
N SER A 18 -7.83 1.95 -40.40
CA SER A 18 -8.35 2.88 -39.42
C SER A 18 -9.88 2.78 -39.38
N LEU A 19 -10.46 2.34 -38.26
CA LEU A 19 -11.88 2.49 -37.97
C LEU A 19 -12.11 2.59 -36.46
N LEU A 20 -12.20 3.81 -35.93
CA LEU A 20 -12.92 4.09 -34.69
C LEU A 20 -13.67 5.42 -34.83
N LYS A 21 -15.00 5.32 -34.91
CA LYS A 21 -15.94 6.43 -34.74
C LYS A 21 -16.36 6.50 -33.27
N SER A 22 -16.34 7.74 -32.78
CA SER A 22 -17.20 8.35 -31.75
C SER A 22 -17.33 7.68 -30.39
N LEU A 23 -17.04 8.43 -29.32
CA LEU A 23 -18.03 8.89 -28.34
C LEU A 23 -17.43 10.09 -27.58
N LEU A 24 -18.06 11.26 -27.74
CA LEU A 24 -17.80 12.48 -26.98
C LEU A 24 -18.50 12.36 -25.62
N CYS A 25 -17.75 12.39 -24.53
CA CYS A 25 -18.29 12.65 -23.20
C CYS A 25 -17.69 13.94 -22.64
N ARG A 26 -18.54 14.97 -22.59
CA ARG A 26 -18.33 16.24 -21.87
C ARG A 26 -18.24 15.99 -20.36
N PRO A 27 -17.32 16.64 -19.62
CA PRO A 27 -17.45 16.76 -18.18
C PRO A 27 -18.44 17.87 -17.79
N PRO A 28 -19.19 17.73 -16.68
CA PRO A 28 -20.11 18.75 -16.19
C PRO A 28 -19.36 19.90 -15.48
N ARG A 29 -19.91 21.11 -15.65
CA ARG A 29 -19.56 22.32 -14.89
C ARG A 29 -19.90 22.11 -13.42
N SER A 30 -18.90 22.19 -12.53
CA SER A 30 -19.12 22.40 -11.10
C SER A 30 -19.01 23.89 -10.79
N SER A 31 -20.14 24.50 -10.46
CA SER A 31 -20.25 25.90 -10.04
C SER A 31 -19.92 25.99 -8.55
N TYR A 32 -18.79 26.59 -8.19
CA TYR A 32 -18.53 26.99 -6.80
C TYR A 32 -19.16 28.37 -6.56
N SER A 33 -20.13 28.46 -5.65
CA SER A 33 -20.63 29.74 -5.15
C SER A 33 -19.68 30.26 -4.07
N THR A 34 -19.04 31.39 -4.35
CA THR A 34 -18.32 32.20 -3.38
C THR A 34 -19.31 33.08 -2.62
N ALA A 35 -19.33 32.99 -1.29
CA ALA A 35 -19.95 34.01 -0.43
C ALA A 35 -18.87 34.58 0.50
N LYS A 36 -18.49 35.83 0.24
CA LYS A 36 -17.62 36.63 1.11
C LYS A 36 -18.43 37.23 2.25
N ARG A 37 -17.89 37.07 3.46
CA ARG A 37 -17.64 38.07 4.52
C ARG A 37 -18.74 39.10 4.81
N SER A 38 -19.23 39.12 6.05
CA SER A 38 -19.54 40.38 6.72
C SER A 38 -19.21 40.28 8.21
N SER A 39 -18.40 41.23 8.68
CA SER A 39 -18.07 41.49 10.08
C SER A 39 -19.09 42.46 10.66
N ASN A 40 -19.58 42.21 11.89
CA ASN A 40 -19.61 43.26 12.92
C ASN A 40 -19.88 42.71 14.32
N SER A 41 -19.32 43.41 15.29
CA SER A 41 -19.44 43.22 16.73
C SER A 41 -20.82 43.61 17.27
N SER A 42 -21.17 43.08 18.46
CA SER A 42 -21.52 43.86 19.66
C SER A 42 -22.40 43.05 20.61
N PHE A 43 -21.82 42.72 21.77
CA PHE A 43 -22.37 42.79 23.12
C PHE A 43 -23.91 42.75 23.31
N LYS A 44 -24.41 41.75 24.05
CA LYS A 44 -25.18 41.95 25.30
C LYS A 44 -25.43 40.64 26.05
N GLU A 45 -25.06 40.69 27.32
CA GLU A 45 -25.30 39.78 28.44
C GLU A 45 -26.79 39.70 28.80
N THR A 46 -27.29 38.53 29.20
CA THR A 46 -28.28 38.39 30.29
C THR A 46 -28.33 36.95 30.81
N HIS A 47 -28.33 36.86 32.13
CA HIS A 47 -28.45 35.72 33.03
C HIS A 47 -29.63 34.79 32.70
N ASP A 48 -29.43 33.47 32.81
CA ASP A 48 -30.37 32.59 33.50
C ASP A 48 -29.72 31.26 33.91
N VAL A 49 -30.06 30.85 35.13
CA VAL A 49 -29.48 29.73 35.89
C VAL A 49 -30.34 28.49 35.65
N VAL A 50 -29.76 27.40 35.11
CA VAL A 50 -30.34 26.06 35.23
C VAL A 50 -29.21 25.04 35.44
N ALA A 51 -29.38 24.24 36.48
CA ALA A 51 -28.48 23.21 36.97
C ALA A 51 -28.47 21.94 36.10
N GLU A 52 -27.39 21.17 36.28
CA GLU A 52 -27.27 19.73 36.05
C GLU A 52 -27.45 19.21 34.61
N ALA A 53 -26.32 18.95 33.97
CA ALA A 53 -25.90 17.60 33.59
C ALA A 53 -24.53 17.74 32.91
N GLU A 54 -23.48 17.46 33.66
CA GLU A 54 -22.16 17.20 33.07
C GLU A 54 -22.29 15.85 32.33
N GLU A 55 -22.83 15.88 31.11
CA GLU A 55 -22.41 14.90 30.12
C GLU A 55 -20.94 15.24 29.83
N GLU A 56 -20.06 14.66 30.65
CA GLU A 56 -18.74 14.26 30.16
C GLU A 56 -19.01 13.33 28.98
N VAL A 57 -19.16 13.91 27.79
CA VAL A 57 -18.84 13.22 26.57
C VAL A 57 -17.35 12.97 26.72
N GLU A 58 -17.01 11.84 27.33
CA GLU A 58 -15.75 11.17 27.06
C GLU A 58 -15.75 10.97 25.55
N ALA A 59 -15.26 11.99 24.84
CA ALA A 59 -14.51 11.79 23.65
C ALA A 59 -13.39 10.87 24.13
N ALA A 60 -13.66 9.55 24.05
CA ALA A 60 -12.67 8.51 24.16
C ALA A 60 -11.61 8.94 23.17
N SER A 61 -10.62 9.67 23.67
CA SER A 61 -9.44 10.02 22.92
C SER A 61 -9.01 8.65 22.46
N SER A 62 -9.09 8.42 21.16
CA SER A 62 -8.68 7.16 20.55
C SER A 62 -7.16 7.15 20.57
N GLY A 63 -6.59 7.41 21.75
CA GLY A 63 -5.21 7.23 22.07
C GLY A 63 -5.03 5.73 22.12
N ILE A 64 -4.06 5.28 21.34
CA ILE A 64 -3.29 4.07 21.52
C ILE A 64 -3.77 3.25 22.69
N SER A 65 -4.57 2.23 22.37
CA SER A 65 -5.32 1.48 23.38
C SER A 65 -4.54 0.32 23.96
N ARG A 66 -3.36 -0.02 23.39
CA ARG A 66 -2.62 -1.24 23.71
C ARG A 66 -1.13 -0.99 23.89
N PRO A 67 -0.48 -1.67 24.85
CA PRO A 67 0.97 -1.66 24.94
C PRO A 67 1.58 -2.36 23.74
N LEU A 68 2.75 -1.90 23.31
CA LEU A 68 3.42 -2.41 22.11
C LEU A 68 3.69 -3.91 22.19
N SER A 69 3.98 -4.43 23.38
CA SER A 69 4.19 -5.85 23.61
C SER A 69 2.97 -6.72 23.29
N GLU A 70 1.75 -6.24 23.53
CA GLU A 70 0.50 -6.95 23.20
C GLU A 70 0.29 -6.96 21.68
N ILE A 71 0.48 -5.81 21.03
CA ILE A 71 0.40 -5.67 19.57
C ILE A 71 1.36 -6.67 18.89
N LEU A 72 2.63 -6.69 19.33
CA LEU A 72 3.62 -7.59 18.75
C LEU A 72 3.30 -9.06 19.00
N LYS A 73 2.74 -9.42 20.17
CA LYS A 73 2.29 -10.80 20.44
C LYS A 73 1.17 -11.22 19.47
N GLU A 74 0.21 -10.35 19.21
CA GLU A 74 -0.86 -10.60 18.25
C GLU A 74 -0.35 -10.72 16.81
N LEU A 75 0.53 -9.80 16.37
CA LEU A 75 1.10 -9.83 15.03
C LEU A 75 2.01 -11.05 14.77
N ASN A 76 2.62 -11.63 15.81
CA ASN A 76 3.42 -12.85 15.70
C ASN A 76 2.60 -14.14 15.54
N LYS A 77 1.27 -14.08 15.71
CA LYS A 77 0.41 -15.26 15.49
C LYS A 77 0.49 -15.71 14.03
N ARG A 78 0.35 -17.02 13.80
CA ARG A 78 0.33 -17.58 12.44
C ARG A 78 -0.87 -17.03 11.69
N VAL A 79 -0.64 -16.65 10.43
CA VAL A 79 -1.71 -16.24 9.52
C VAL A 79 -2.43 -17.51 9.06
N PRO A 80 -3.76 -17.58 9.12
CA PRO A 80 -4.50 -18.74 8.63
C PRO A 80 -4.18 -19.05 7.16
N ASP A 81 -4.03 -20.35 6.84
CA ASP A 81 -3.68 -20.81 5.48
C ASP A 81 -4.69 -20.38 4.42
N SER A 82 -5.94 -20.12 4.81
CA SER A 82 -6.99 -19.59 3.91
C SER A 82 -6.68 -18.21 3.34
N LEU A 83 -5.81 -17.44 3.99
CA LEU A 83 -5.37 -16.12 3.56
C LEU A 83 -4.02 -16.14 2.83
N VAL A 84 -3.35 -17.30 2.82
CA VAL A 84 -2.06 -17.50 2.15
C VAL A 84 -2.31 -17.90 0.71
N LYS A 85 -1.62 -17.24 -0.22
CA LYS A 85 -1.62 -17.57 -1.64
C LYS A 85 -0.32 -18.24 -2.02
N VAL A 86 -0.38 -19.13 -3.01
CA VAL A 86 0.78 -19.82 -3.57
C VAL A 86 1.02 -19.27 -4.96
N LEU A 87 2.19 -18.67 -5.18
CA LEU A 87 2.67 -18.32 -6.50
C LEU A 87 3.50 -19.47 -7.04
N ARG A 88 3.11 -20.04 -8.17
CA ARG A 88 3.96 -20.99 -8.91
C ARG A 88 4.93 -20.20 -9.77
N SER A 89 6.22 -20.40 -9.54
CA SER A 89 7.27 -19.88 -10.41
C SER A 89 7.56 -20.86 -11.54
N GLU A 90 8.13 -20.38 -12.65
CA GLU A 90 8.47 -21.20 -13.82
C GLU A 90 9.48 -22.33 -13.50
N ASN A 91 10.24 -22.19 -12.41
CA ASN A 91 11.27 -23.14 -11.99
C ASN A 91 10.78 -24.23 -11.00
N ASP A 92 9.50 -24.58 -11.02
CA ASP A 92 8.85 -25.56 -10.10
C ASP A 92 8.85 -25.17 -8.60
N PHE A 93 9.43 -24.02 -8.24
CA PHE A 93 9.35 -23.47 -6.89
C PHE A 93 8.00 -22.80 -6.65
N SER A 94 7.32 -23.22 -5.58
CA SER A 94 6.10 -22.58 -5.10
C SER A 94 6.41 -21.64 -3.94
N ILE A 95 6.12 -20.34 -4.10
CA ILE A 95 6.31 -19.34 -3.05
C ILE A 95 4.98 -19.06 -2.37
N LYS A 96 4.88 -19.38 -1.08
CA LYS A 96 3.75 -18.98 -0.23
C LYS A 96 3.88 -17.51 0.15
N TYR A 97 2.81 -16.74 0.03
CA TYR A 97 2.79 -15.33 0.42
C TYR A 97 1.40 -14.89 0.88
N VAL A 98 1.37 -13.87 1.74
CA VAL A 98 0.12 -13.18 2.09
C VAL A 98 0.00 -11.91 1.24
N PRO A 99 -1.14 -11.65 0.58
CA PRO A 99 -1.35 -10.42 -0.18
C PRO A 99 -1.26 -9.16 0.67
N TRP A 100 -0.81 -8.04 0.10
CA TRP A 100 -0.59 -6.78 0.84
C TRP A 100 -1.85 -6.28 1.56
N HIS A 101 -3.02 -6.36 0.93
CA HIS A 101 -4.29 -5.89 1.52
C HIS A 101 -4.71 -6.72 2.74
N VAL A 102 -4.30 -7.99 2.79
CA VAL A 102 -4.52 -8.84 3.98
C VAL A 102 -3.62 -8.37 5.12
N MET A 103 -2.34 -8.09 4.84
CA MET A 103 -1.45 -7.52 5.86
C MET A 103 -2.01 -6.19 6.41
N ASN A 104 -2.50 -5.32 5.54
CA ASN A 104 -3.14 -4.06 5.90
C ASN A 104 -4.34 -4.28 6.84
N ARG A 105 -5.19 -5.28 6.53
CA ARG A 105 -6.35 -5.61 7.37
C ARG A 105 -5.95 -6.14 8.74
N ILE A 106 -4.90 -6.95 8.82
CA ILE A 106 -4.38 -7.48 10.09
C ILE A 106 -3.79 -6.34 10.94
N LEU A 107 -3.03 -5.43 10.33
CA LEU A 107 -2.53 -4.24 11.02
C LEU A 107 -3.67 -3.37 11.54
N ASN A 108 -4.68 -3.06 10.72
CA ASN A 108 -5.86 -2.29 11.17
C ASN A 108 -6.60 -2.96 12.34
N LEU A 109 -6.59 -4.29 12.43
CA LEU A 109 -7.25 -5.03 13.49
C LEU A 109 -6.48 -4.97 14.82
N HIS A 110 -5.15 -5.08 14.78
CA HIS A 110 -4.33 -5.21 15.99
C HIS A 110 -3.65 -3.91 16.42
N ALA A 111 -3.41 -2.99 15.48
CA ALA A 111 -2.71 -1.73 15.69
C ALA A 111 -3.35 -0.64 14.81
N PRO A 112 -4.59 -0.19 15.10
CA PRO A 112 -5.35 0.69 14.21
C PRO A 112 -4.67 2.03 13.89
N GLU A 113 -3.72 2.47 14.71
CA GLU A 113 -2.96 3.72 14.52
C GLU A 113 -1.65 3.54 13.76
N TRP A 114 -1.34 2.34 13.26
CA TRP A 114 -0.11 2.12 12.50
C TRP A 114 0.00 3.10 11.32
N SER A 115 1.25 3.47 11.00
CA SER A 115 1.54 4.32 9.85
C SER A 115 2.51 3.62 8.89
N GLY A 116 2.32 3.87 7.61
CA GLY A 116 3.16 3.36 6.54
C GLY A 116 3.59 4.49 5.62
N GLU A 117 4.86 4.56 5.29
CA GLU A 117 5.38 5.57 4.37
C GLU A 117 6.47 5.02 3.46
N VAL A 118 6.49 5.53 2.23
CA VAL A 118 7.58 5.28 1.28
C VAL A 118 8.73 6.23 1.62
N ARG A 119 9.89 5.65 1.95
CA ARG A 119 11.10 6.39 2.30
C ARG A 119 11.87 6.84 1.07
N SER A 120 12.00 5.95 0.10
CA SER A 120 12.73 6.23 -1.13
C SER A 120 12.26 5.33 -2.25
N ILE A 121 12.37 5.86 -3.46
CA ILE A 121 12.14 5.16 -4.71
C ILE A 121 13.40 5.36 -5.55
N THR A 122 14.08 4.28 -5.87
CA THR A 122 15.34 4.30 -6.61
C THR A 122 15.21 3.44 -7.85
N TYR A 123 15.33 4.05 -9.02
CA TYR A 123 15.47 3.31 -10.28
C TYR A 123 16.91 2.84 -10.44
N SER A 124 17.08 1.62 -10.94
CA SER A 124 18.40 1.11 -11.31
C SER A 124 19.00 1.97 -12.43
N GLY A 125 20.34 2.06 -12.48
CA GLY A 125 21.04 2.87 -13.49
C GLY A 125 20.78 2.43 -14.94
N ASP A 126 20.35 1.18 -15.14
CA ASP A 126 19.93 0.63 -16.43
C ASP A 126 18.43 0.80 -16.71
N ALA A 127 17.67 1.43 -15.81
CA ALA A 127 16.22 1.64 -15.85
C ALA A 127 15.37 0.35 -15.97
N LYS A 128 15.94 -0.84 -15.72
CA LYS A 128 15.21 -2.12 -15.84
C LYS A 128 14.46 -2.52 -14.57
N SER A 129 14.79 -1.91 -13.45
CA SER A 129 14.17 -2.21 -12.17
C SER A 129 14.00 -0.97 -11.31
N VAL A 130 13.01 -1.03 -10.43
CA VAL A 130 12.74 -0.03 -9.41
C VAL A 130 12.79 -0.69 -8.04
N SER A 131 13.47 -0.04 -7.10
CA SER A 131 13.55 -0.44 -5.71
C SER A 131 12.87 0.60 -4.83
N VAL A 132 12.01 0.14 -3.93
CA VAL A 132 11.25 0.98 -3.00
C VAL A 132 11.63 0.60 -1.58
N VAL A 133 12.00 1.58 -0.77
CA VAL A 133 12.17 1.42 0.68
C VAL A 133 10.90 1.89 1.37
N TYR A 134 10.31 1.01 2.18
CA TYR A 134 9.06 1.27 2.90
C TYR A 134 9.28 1.14 4.40
N ARG A 135 8.77 2.11 5.15
CA ARG A 135 8.78 2.14 6.62
C ARG A 135 7.38 1.86 7.14
N VAL A 136 7.27 0.89 8.06
CA VAL A 136 6.06 0.67 8.85
C VAL A 136 6.37 1.05 10.29
N THR A 137 5.52 1.87 10.89
CA THR A 137 5.61 2.32 12.28
C THR A 137 4.39 1.84 13.05
N LEU A 138 4.62 1.25 14.22
CA LEU A 138 3.60 0.87 15.18
C LEU A 138 3.69 1.79 16.38
N TYR A 139 2.52 2.18 16.88
CA TYR A 139 2.39 3.00 18.08
C TYR A 139 1.77 2.13 19.18
N GLY A 140 2.45 2.05 20.32
CA GLY A 140 1.95 1.49 21.57
C GLY A 140 1.82 2.59 22.62
N THR A 141 1.07 2.33 23.69
CA THR A 141 0.92 3.26 24.82
C THR A 141 2.26 3.61 25.48
N ASP A 142 3.21 2.67 25.41
CA ASP A 142 4.52 2.70 26.04
C ASP A 142 5.63 3.18 25.11
N ALA A 143 5.59 2.81 23.83
CA ALA A 143 6.62 3.13 22.86
C ALA A 143 6.12 3.14 21.41
N GLU A 144 6.82 3.90 20.56
CA GLU A 144 6.75 3.78 19.10
C GLU A 144 7.94 2.97 18.57
N ILE A 145 7.69 2.11 17.58
CA ILE A 145 8.77 1.40 16.87
C ILE A 145 8.51 1.38 15.38
N TYR A 146 9.59 1.42 14.59
CA TYR A 146 9.50 1.29 13.14
C TYR A 146 10.45 0.23 12.60
N ARG A 147 10.06 -0.38 11.47
CA ARG A 147 10.87 -1.32 10.71
C ARG A 147 10.78 -0.98 9.23
N GLU A 148 11.92 -1.01 8.57
CA GLU A 148 12.02 -0.66 7.16
C GLU A 148 12.36 -1.90 6.32
N SER A 149 11.85 -1.98 5.10
CA SER A 149 12.24 -2.99 4.12
C SER A 149 12.35 -2.43 2.73
N THR A 150 12.98 -3.22 1.86
CA THR A 150 13.10 -2.94 0.44
C THR A 150 12.37 -4.00 -0.38
N GLY A 151 11.66 -3.53 -1.40
CA GLY A 151 11.10 -4.35 -2.47
C GLY A 151 11.65 -3.87 -3.80
N THR A 152 11.88 -4.82 -4.72
CA THR A 152 12.41 -4.53 -6.04
C THR A 152 11.53 -5.21 -7.07
N ALA A 153 11.13 -4.47 -8.09
CA ALA A 153 10.34 -4.96 -9.21
C ALA A 153 11.01 -4.60 -10.53
N SER A 154 10.85 -5.45 -11.54
CA SER A 154 11.27 -5.13 -12.90
C SER A 154 10.29 -4.16 -13.53
N VAL A 155 10.80 -3.22 -14.33
CA VAL A 155 10.00 -2.29 -15.13
C VAL A 155 9.36 -2.99 -16.33
N ASP A 156 10.02 -4.05 -16.83
CA ASP A 156 9.56 -4.85 -17.98
C ASP A 156 8.48 -5.87 -17.59
N ASP A 157 8.23 -6.06 -16.29
CA ASP A 157 7.18 -6.96 -15.81
C ASP A 157 5.80 -6.38 -16.12
N THR A 158 5.22 -6.85 -17.22
CA THR A 158 3.88 -6.48 -17.72
C THR A 158 2.73 -7.09 -16.92
N SER A 159 3.01 -7.83 -15.85
CA SER A 159 1.96 -8.30 -14.94
C SER A 159 1.25 -7.12 -14.24
N TYR A 160 0.17 -7.41 -13.52
CA TYR A 160 -0.74 -6.40 -12.95
C TYR A 160 -0.05 -5.36 -12.05
N GLY A 161 -0.31 -4.07 -12.32
CA GLY A 161 0.12 -2.92 -11.51
C GLY A 161 1.40 -2.25 -12.01
N ASP A 162 1.64 -1.02 -11.54
CA ASP A 162 2.88 -0.28 -11.83
C ASP A 162 4.09 -0.90 -11.09
N PRO A 163 5.31 -0.88 -11.66
CA PRO A 163 6.51 -1.41 -11.01
C PRO A 163 6.76 -0.83 -9.61
N VAL A 164 6.47 0.46 -9.37
CA VAL A 164 6.58 1.08 -8.05
C VAL A 164 5.59 0.46 -7.08
N GLN A 165 4.33 0.26 -7.50
CA GLN A 165 3.30 -0.36 -6.66
C GLN A 165 3.64 -1.80 -6.29
N LYS A 166 4.23 -2.55 -7.23
CA LYS A 166 4.72 -3.91 -6.95
C LYS A 166 5.86 -3.91 -5.94
N ALA A 167 6.86 -3.05 -6.16
CA ALA A 167 7.99 -2.89 -5.27
C ALA A 167 7.55 -2.43 -3.86
N GLU A 168 6.63 -1.49 -3.77
CA GLU A 168 6.02 -1.02 -2.53
C GLU A 168 5.30 -2.16 -1.80
N ALA A 169 4.43 -2.91 -2.49
CA ALA A 169 3.72 -4.04 -1.89
C ALA A 169 4.67 -5.16 -1.42
N MET A 170 5.81 -5.35 -2.09
CA MET A 170 6.87 -6.26 -1.63
C MET A 170 7.57 -5.73 -0.37
N ALA A 171 7.97 -4.46 -0.39
CA ALA A 171 8.62 -3.80 0.74
C ALA A 171 7.72 -3.80 1.99
N PHE A 172 6.45 -3.43 1.84
CA PHE A 172 5.48 -3.39 2.91
C PHE A 172 5.30 -4.75 3.60
N ARG A 173 5.11 -5.83 2.82
CA ARG A 173 4.97 -7.19 3.38
C ARG A 173 6.22 -7.64 4.14
N ARG A 174 7.40 -7.32 3.62
CA ARG A 174 8.67 -7.63 4.28
C ARG A 174 8.91 -6.77 5.53
N ALA A 175 8.43 -5.53 5.55
CA ALA A 175 8.45 -4.68 6.74
C ALA A 175 7.53 -5.25 7.83
N CYS A 176 6.33 -5.70 7.45
CA CYS A 176 5.40 -6.42 8.34
C CYS A 176 6.03 -7.68 8.94
N ALA A 177 6.75 -8.46 8.12
CA ALA A 177 7.44 -9.67 8.59
C ALA A 177 8.50 -9.38 9.67
N ARG A 178 9.14 -8.20 9.67
CA ARG A 178 10.07 -7.79 10.73
C ARG A 178 9.39 -7.51 12.08
N PHE A 179 8.07 -7.35 12.10
CA PHE A 179 7.27 -7.32 13.33
C PHE A 179 6.73 -8.70 13.72
N GLY A 180 6.98 -9.74 12.92
CA GLY A 180 6.46 -11.10 13.11
C GLY A 180 5.31 -11.49 12.19
N LEU A 181 4.66 -10.51 11.56
CA LEU A 181 3.47 -10.76 10.74
C LEU A 181 3.82 -11.49 9.45
N GLY A 182 3.35 -12.73 9.32
CA GLY A 182 3.65 -13.59 8.18
C GLY A 182 5.10 -14.12 8.18
N LEU A 183 5.84 -13.97 9.28
CA LEU A 183 7.21 -14.44 9.40
C LEU A 183 7.32 -15.97 9.25
N HIS A 184 6.31 -16.71 9.73
CA HIS A 184 6.25 -18.17 9.61
C HIS A 184 6.31 -18.69 8.16
N LEU A 185 6.03 -17.86 7.15
CA LEU A 185 6.09 -18.25 5.73
C LEU A 185 7.53 -18.32 5.19
N TYR A 186 8.50 -17.73 5.90
CA TYR A 186 9.91 -17.73 5.52
C TYR A 186 10.69 -18.90 6.12
N HIS A 187 10.13 -19.55 7.14
CA HIS A 187 10.67 -20.81 7.60
C HIS A 187 10.18 -21.86 6.61
N GLU A 188 11.08 -22.39 5.78
CA GLU A 188 10.86 -23.69 5.15
C GLU A 188 10.48 -24.64 6.28
N ASP A 189 9.38 -25.37 6.10
CA ASP A 189 8.76 -26.20 7.12
C ASP A 189 9.88 -26.96 7.88
N MET A 190 10.19 -26.57 9.12
CA MET A 190 11.02 -27.38 10.03
C MET A 190 10.18 -28.57 10.51
N SER A 191 9.65 -29.33 9.55
CA SER A 191 8.87 -30.55 9.74
C SER A 191 9.41 -31.64 8.84
#